data_AF-A0A7R9NUA7-F1
#
_entry.id   AF-A0A7R9NUA7-F1
#
_cell.length_a   1.000
_cell.length_b   1.000
_cell.length_c   1.000
_cell.angle_alpha   90.00
_cell.angle_beta   90.00
_cell.angle_gamma   90.00
#
_symmetry.space_group_name_H-M   'P 1'
#
loop_
_entity.id
_entity.type
_entity.pdbx_description
1 polymer ?
#
loop_
_entity_poly.entity_id
_entity_poly.type
_entity_poly.pdbx_seq_one_letter_code
_entity_poly.pdbx_strand_id
1 'polypeptide(L)'
;MAVTSRRERYNLFNGMVCLIQALKGKFTMIDLRNESTVTGKIDEVDGFMNVTMTTVIFTDARGDHYPFESFYVQARNIRYVHIPDEVRAH
;
A
#
# COMPACT_ATOMS: atom_id res chain seq x y z
N MET A 1 -0.07 -3.22 -21.43
CA MET A 1 0.54 -4.13 -20.44
C MET A 1 1.98 -3.69 -20.24
N ALA A 2 2.33 -3.11 -19.10
CA ALA A 2 3.71 -2.68 -18.84
C ALA A 2 4.63 -3.91 -18.81
N VAL A 3 5.78 -3.81 -19.48
CA VAL A 3 6.81 -4.85 -19.44
C VAL A 3 7.42 -4.87 -18.04
N THR A 4 6.92 -5.76 -17.18
CA THR A 4 7.43 -5.98 -15.82
C THR A 4 8.88 -6.45 -15.88
N SER A 5 9.79 -5.77 -15.19
CA SER A 5 11.21 -6.16 -15.24
C SER A 5 11.42 -7.56 -14.63
N ARG A 6 12.49 -8.27 -15.02
CA ARG A 6 12.83 -9.58 -14.40
C ARG A 6 12.94 -9.50 -12.88
N ARG A 7 13.49 -8.39 -12.37
CA ARG A 7 13.63 -8.12 -10.94
C ARG A 7 12.27 -7.90 -10.27
N GLU A 8 11.41 -7.15 -10.93
CA GLU A 8 10.06 -6.88 -10.47
C GLU A 8 9.25 -8.18 -10.39
N ARG A 9 9.26 -8.99 -11.46
CA ARG A 9 8.68 -10.36 -11.44
C ARG A 9 9.22 -11.22 -10.30
N TYR A 10 10.53 -11.20 -10.07
CA TYR A 10 11.12 -11.96 -8.97
C TYR A 10 10.56 -11.54 -7.62
N ASN A 11 10.48 -10.23 -7.34
CA ASN A 11 9.91 -9.71 -6.09
C ASN A 11 8.42 -10.04 -5.93
N LEU A 12 7.67 -10.10 -7.04
CA LEU A 12 6.26 -10.48 -7.01
C LEU A 12 6.06 -11.91 -6.54
N PHE A 13 6.87 -12.85 -7.03
CA PHE A 13 6.69 -14.27 -6.75
C PHE A 13 7.51 -14.80 -5.56
N ASN A 14 8.55 -14.08 -5.14
CA ASN A 14 9.48 -14.53 -4.09
C ASN A 14 9.51 -13.59 -2.87
N GLY A 15 8.66 -12.58 -2.83
CA GLY A 15 8.50 -11.66 -1.70
C GLY A 15 7.03 -11.51 -1.30
N MET A 16 6.78 -10.70 -0.27
CA MET A 16 5.41 -10.45 0.23
C MET A 16 4.63 -9.44 -0.64
N VAL A 17 5.17 -9.01 -1.78
CA VAL A 17 4.55 -7.99 -2.64
C VAL A 17 3.24 -8.50 -3.27
N CYS A 18 3.13 -9.80 -3.55
CA CYS A 18 1.89 -10.41 -4.05
C CYS A 18 0.70 -10.24 -3.10
N LEU A 19 0.93 -10.24 -1.79
CA LEU A 19 -0.13 -10.08 -0.80
C LEU A 19 -0.75 -8.68 -0.85
N ILE A 20 0.08 -7.65 -1.00
CA ILE A 20 -0.39 -6.27 -1.07
C ILE A 20 -1.05 -6.00 -2.42
N GLN A 21 -0.55 -6.59 -3.51
CA GLN A 21 -1.25 -6.53 -4.80
C GLN A 21 -2.66 -7.14 -4.75
N ALA A 22 -2.88 -8.19 -3.95
CA ALA A 22 -4.20 -8.79 -3.77
C ALA A 22 -5.20 -7.83 -3.08
N LEU A 23 -4.70 -6.75 -2.44
CA LEU A 23 -5.53 -5.70 -1.83
C LEU A 23 -5.92 -4.59 -2.80
N LYS A 24 -5.53 -4.66 -4.08
CA LYS A 24 -5.93 -3.68 -5.10
C LYS A 24 -7.45 -3.54 -5.16
N GLY A 25 -7.92 -2.30 -5.13
CA GLY A 25 -9.34 -1.93 -5.10
C GLY A 25 -9.97 -1.94 -3.70
N LYS A 26 -9.27 -2.40 -2.66
CA LYS A 26 -9.76 -2.41 -1.27
C LYS A 26 -9.34 -1.15 -0.51
N PHE A 27 -10.17 -0.75 0.44
CA PHE A 27 -9.81 0.25 1.44
C PHE A 27 -8.96 -0.43 2.52
N THR A 28 -7.83 0.18 2.85
CA THR A 28 -6.98 -0.29 3.94
C THR A 28 -6.20 0.86 4.58
N MET A 29 -5.54 0.54 5.69
CA MET A 29 -4.61 1.39 6.40
C MET A 29 -3.17 0.91 6.15
N ILE A 30 -2.26 1.86 6.01
CA ILE A 30 -0.82 1.63 5.93
C ILE A 30 -0.15 2.44 7.03
N ASP A 31 0.54 1.75 7.93
CA ASP A 31 1.38 2.40 8.94
C ASP A 31 2.75 2.70 8.34
N LEU A 32 3.19 3.95 8.48
CA LEU A 32 4.47 4.41 8.00
C LEU A 32 5.53 4.35 9.11
N ARG A 33 6.80 4.30 8.70
CA ARG A 33 7.95 4.20 9.63
C ARG A 33 8.11 5.41 10.55
N ASN A 34 7.62 6.57 10.12
CA ASN A 34 7.63 7.82 10.88
C ASN A 34 6.40 7.97 11.78
N GLU A 35 5.71 6.86 12.12
CA GLU A 35 4.55 6.83 13.02
C GLU A 35 3.31 7.58 12.50
N SER A 36 3.31 7.93 11.21
CA SER A 36 2.11 8.42 10.51
C SER A 36 1.36 7.26 9.86
N THR A 37 0.08 7.47 9.53
CA THR A 37 -0.78 6.47 8.89
C THR A 37 -1.41 7.01 7.62
N VAL A 38 -1.63 6.13 6.65
CA VAL A 38 -2.31 6.41 5.38
C VAL A 38 -3.50 5.48 5.28
N THR A 39 -4.73 6.01 5.35
CA THR A 39 -5.95 5.22 5.20
C THR A 39 -6.64 5.60 3.91
N GLY A 40 -6.92 4.64 3.04
CA GLY A 40 -7.57 4.92 1.76
C GLY A 40 -7.70 3.67 0.88
N LYS A 41 -8.12 3.86 -0.37
CA LYS A 41 -8.26 2.78 -1.35
C LYS A 41 -6.96 2.55 -2.08
N ILE A 42 -6.48 1.30 -2.17
CA ILE A 42 -5.32 0.95 -3.00
C ILE A 42 -5.75 0.89 -4.47
N ASP A 43 -5.09 1.66 -5.34
CA ASP A 43 -5.33 1.60 -6.78
C ASP A 43 -4.25 0.83 -7.53
N GLU A 44 -2.98 0.92 -7.11
CA GLU A 44 -1.88 0.19 -7.75
C GLU A 44 -0.78 -0.13 -6.75
N VAL A 45 -0.14 -1.29 -6.96
CA VAL A 45 1.03 -1.74 -6.20
C VAL A 45 2.05 -2.24 -7.20
N ASP A 46 3.22 -1.60 -7.29
CA ASP A 46 4.29 -2.04 -8.18
C ASP A 46 5.08 -3.22 -7.59
N GLY A 47 5.95 -3.87 -8.37
CA GLY A 47 6.75 -4.98 -7.84
C GLY A 47 7.92 -4.57 -6.94
N PHE A 48 8.00 -3.31 -6.54
CA PHE A 48 8.88 -2.81 -5.49
C PHE A 48 8.13 -2.44 -4.21
N MET A 49 6.81 -2.69 -4.14
CA MET A 49 5.93 -2.37 -3.01
C MET A 49 5.65 -0.86 -2.86
N ASN A 50 5.84 -0.05 -3.91
CA ASN A 50 5.28 1.29 -3.90
C ASN A 50 3.78 1.20 -4.15
N VAL A 51 3.01 2.03 -3.45
CA VAL A 51 1.55 1.98 -3.46
C VAL A 51 0.97 3.33 -3.87
N THR A 52 0.07 3.31 -4.85
CA THR A 52 -0.77 4.46 -5.19
C THR A 52 -2.15 4.25 -4.59
N MET A 53 -2.65 5.26 -3.87
CA MET A 53 -3.93 5.22 -3.18
C MET A 53 -4.80 6.42 -3.56
N THR A 54 -6.12 6.26 -3.49
CA THR A 54 -7.12 7.33 -3.64
C THR A 54 -8.06 7.40 -2.45
N THR A 55 -8.76 8.53 -2.31
CA THR A 55 -9.69 8.80 -1.19
C THR A 55 -8.98 8.58 0.14
N VAL A 56 -7.87 9.31 0.33
CA VAL A 56 -6.92 9.08 1.42
C VAL A 56 -7.15 10.06 2.54
N ILE A 57 -7.05 9.58 3.78
CA ILE A 57 -6.81 10.38 4.98
C ILE A 57 -5.40 10.02 5.46
N PHE A 58 -4.49 10.99 5.40
CA PHE A 58 -3.20 10.91 6.04
C PHE A 58 -3.33 11.42 7.47
N THR A 59 -2.84 10.66 8.43
CA THR A 59 -2.77 11.07 9.84
C THR A 59 -1.31 11.17 10.22
N ASP A 60 -0.85 12.35 10.62
CA ASP A 60 0.54 12.52 11.05
C ASP A 60 0.80 11.92 12.44
N ALA A 61 2.06 11.90 12.87
CA ALA A 61 2.44 11.35 14.19
C ALA A 61 1.85 12.12 15.39
N ARG A 62 1.28 13.32 15.17
CA ARG A 62 0.60 14.11 16.20
C ARG A 62 -0.91 13.82 16.24
N GLY A 63 -1.42 13.10 15.24
CA GLY A 63 -2.84 12.80 15.09
C GLY A 63 -3.60 13.78 14.20
N ASP A 64 -2.93 14.74 13.57
CA ASP A 64 -3.60 15.68 12.67
C ASP A 64 -3.98 14.97 11.36
N HIS A 65 -5.18 15.25 10.86
CA HIS A 65 -5.75 14.59 9.68
C HIS A 65 -5.73 15.49 8.45
N TYR A 66 -5.29 14.92 7.33
CA TYR A 66 -5.14 15.61 6.06
C TYR A 66 -5.76 14.77 4.93
N PRO A 67 -6.90 15.20 4.36
CA PRO A 67 -7.52 14.48 3.25
C PRO A 67 -6.78 14.74 1.94
N PHE A 68 -6.66 13.71 1.11
CA PHE A 68 -6.06 13.76 -0.23
C PHE A 68 -6.88 12.94 -1.22
N GLU A 69 -7.04 13.46 -2.44
CA GLU A 69 -7.67 12.70 -3.53
C GLU A 69 -6.77 11.53 -3.99
N SER A 70 -5.46 11.76 -4.04
CA SER A 70 -4.44 10.79 -4.44
C SER A 70 -3.21 10.89 -3.54
N PHE A 71 -2.63 9.74 -3.18
CA PHE A 71 -1.48 9.65 -2.29
C PHE A 71 -0.53 8.53 -2.76
N TYR A 72 0.77 8.83 -2.81
CA TYR A 72 1.80 7.87 -3.24
C TYR A 72 2.71 7.50 -2.06
N VAL A 73 2.73 6.22 -1.71
CA VAL A 73 3.54 5.67 -0.63
C VAL A 73 4.73 4.93 -1.20
N GLN A 74 5.93 5.38 -0.85
CA GLN A 74 7.17 4.68 -1.21
C GLN A 74 7.39 3.49 -0.29
N ALA A 75 7.79 2.35 -0.87
CA ALA A 75 8.01 1.09 -0.16
C ALA A 75 8.87 1.22 1.09
N ARG A 76 9.94 2.04 1.02
CA ARG A 76 10.85 2.26 2.15
C ARG A 76 10.16 2.89 3.37
N ASN A 77 9.06 3.61 3.18
CA ASN A 77 8.33 4.26 4.26
C ASN A 77 7.27 3.34 4.88
N ILE A 78 6.94 2.21 4.24
CA ILE A 78 5.94 1.27 4.75
C ILE A 78 6.53 0.48 5.93
N ARG A 79 5.76 0.44 7.02
CA ARG A 79 6.01 -0.42 8.18
C ARG A 79 5.03 -1.59 8.20
N TYR A 80 3.74 -1.32 8.11
CA TYR A 80 2.68 -2.33 8.07
C TYR A 80 1.62 -1.96 7.03
N VAL A 81 1.06 -2.98 6.38
CA VAL A 81 -0.17 -2.85 5.58
C VAL A 81 -1.21 -3.70 6.27
N HIS A 82 -2.33 -3.08 6.65
CA HIS A 82 -3.43 -3.79 7.28
C HIS A 82 -4.15 -4.63 6.23
N ILE A 83 -4.51 -5.87 6.55
CA ILE A 83 -5.29 -6.72 5.64
C ILE A 83 -6.76 -6.60 6.09
N PRO A 84 -7.68 -6.12 5.22
CA PRO A 84 -9.08 -6.02 5.58
C PRO A 84 -9.66 -7.39 5.94
N ASP A 85 -10.55 -7.45 6.94
CA ASP A 85 -11.15 -8.71 7.44
C ASP A 85 -11.90 -9.51 6.37
N GLU A 86 -12.36 -8.85 5.30
CA GLU A 86 -12.99 -9.48 4.14
C GLU A 86 -12.03 -10.39 3.36
N VAL A 87 -10.72 -10.15 3.48
CA VAL A 87 -9.66 -10.92 2.83
C VAL A 87 -9.17 -11.98 3.82
N ARG A 88 -10.01 -13.00 4.09
CA ARG A 88 -9.55 -14.19 4.81
C ARG A 88 -8.79 -15.10 3.85
N ALA A 89 -7.52 -15.36 4.17
CA ALA A 89 -6.77 -16.44 3.55
C ALA A 89 -7.44 -17.76 3.94
N HIS A 90 -7.99 -18.47 2.95
CA HIS A 90 -8.46 -19.85 3.10
C HIS A 90 -7.30 -20.83 3.08
#